data_AF-A0AAC8QDJ3-F1
#
_entry.id   AF-A0AAC8QDJ3-F1
#
_cell.length_a   1.000
_cell.length_b   1.000
_cell.length_c   1.000
_cell.angle_alpha   90.00
_cell.angle_beta   90.00
_cell.angle_gamma   90.00
#
_symmetry.space_group_name_H-M   'P 1'
#
loop_
_entity.id
_entity.type
_entity.pdbx_description
1 polymer ?
#
loop_
_entity_poly.entity_id
_entity_poly.type
_entity_poly.pdbx_seq_one_letter_code
_entity_poly.pdbx_strand_id
1 'polypeptide(L)'
;MATAVAFTVEATARAYERWLLPRFALEAVYVSGGGTRNPVLMERLTARLAPLPVRPLDVLGLPEGAKEAVCFALLANEHLSRTPANVPSATGAKRRVVLGKLTP
;
A
#
# COMPACT_ATOMS: atom_id res chain seq x y z
N MET A 1 -13.01 12.71 -16.77
CA MET A 1 -12.04 11.64 -16.45
C MET A 1 -12.72 10.38 -15.85
N ALA A 2 -13.84 9.91 -16.41
CA ALA A 2 -14.59 8.78 -15.84
C ALA A 2 -13.90 7.42 -16.08
N THR A 3 -13.38 7.20 -17.28
CA THR A 3 -12.75 5.93 -17.68
C THR A 3 -11.49 5.61 -16.89
N ALA A 4 -10.66 6.62 -16.56
CA ALA A 4 -9.45 6.42 -15.76
C ALA A 4 -9.79 5.98 -14.32
N VAL A 5 -10.81 6.59 -13.70
CA VAL A 5 -11.29 6.16 -12.37
C VAL A 5 -11.83 4.73 -12.43
N ALA A 6 -12.66 4.42 -13.42
CA ALA A 6 -13.21 3.07 -13.60
C ALA A 6 -12.11 2.02 -13.79
N PHE A 7 -11.09 2.34 -14.61
CA PHE A 7 -9.92 1.49 -14.80
C PHE A 7 -9.18 1.25 -13.49
N THR A 8 -8.86 2.29 -12.72
CA THR A 8 -8.15 2.15 -11.44
C THR A 8 -8.92 1.28 -10.44
N VAL A 9 -10.23 1.50 -10.32
CA VAL A 9 -11.10 0.70 -9.44
C VAL A 9 -11.10 -0.76 -9.86
N GLU A 10 -11.35 -1.05 -11.14
CA GLU A 10 -11.46 -2.42 -11.63
C GLU A 10 -10.12 -3.16 -11.59
N ALA A 11 -9.02 -2.49 -11.96
CA ALA A 11 -7.68 -3.06 -11.89
C ALA A 11 -7.31 -3.42 -10.44
N THR A 12 -7.62 -2.55 -9.48
CA THR A 12 -7.36 -2.79 -8.06
C THR A 12 -8.19 -3.97 -7.56
N ALA A 13 -9.50 -3.97 -7.81
CA ALA A 13 -10.39 -5.03 -7.34
C ALA A 13 -10.04 -6.41 -7.92
N ARG A 14 -9.73 -6.48 -9.22
CA ARG A 14 -9.27 -7.73 -9.84
C ARG A 14 -7.95 -8.23 -9.26
N ALA A 15 -7.06 -7.33 -8.83
CA ALA A 15 -5.84 -7.74 -8.15
C ALA A 15 -6.14 -8.40 -6.79
N TYR A 16 -7.11 -7.87 -6.03
CA TYR A 16 -7.57 -8.49 -4.79
C TYR A 16 -8.16 -9.87 -5.03
N GLU A 17 -9.08 -9.99 -5.99
CA GLU A 17 -9.75 -11.26 -6.36
C GLU A 17 -8.76 -12.33 -6.82
N ARG A 18 -7.75 -11.94 -7.62
CA ARG A 18 -6.79 -12.90 -8.18
C ARG A 18 -5.73 -13.32 -7.17
N TRP A 19 -5.24 -12.38 -6.37
CA TRP A 19 -4.01 -12.58 -5.60
C TRP A 19 -4.24 -12.70 -4.10
N LEU A 20 -5.21 -11.97 -3.53
CA LEU A 20 -5.36 -11.84 -2.08
C LEU A 20 -6.52 -12.70 -1.54
N LEU A 21 -7.75 -12.51 -2.03
CA LEU A 21 -8.96 -13.12 -1.49
C LEU A 21 -8.96 -14.67 -1.51
N PRO A 22 -8.32 -15.36 -2.47
CA PRO A 22 -8.22 -16.83 -2.44
C PRO A 22 -7.23 -17.35 -1.39
N ARG A 23 -6.37 -16.49 -0.84
CA ARG A 23 -5.25 -16.88 0.03
C ARG A 23 -5.39 -16.37 1.46
N PHE A 24 -6.13 -15.29 1.66
CA PHE A 24 -6.22 -14.59 2.93
C PHE A 24 -7.67 -14.18 3.22
N ALA A 25 -8.10 -14.36 4.47
CA ALA A 25 -9.30 -13.72 4.99
C ALA A 25 -8.95 -12.28 5.40
N LEU A 26 -9.34 -11.31 4.57
CA LEU A 26 -9.06 -9.90 4.82
C LEU A 26 -10.16 -9.28 5.69
N GLU A 27 -9.76 -8.53 6.72
CA GLU A 27 -10.71 -7.82 7.60
C GLU A 27 -11.00 -6.39 7.13
N ALA A 28 -10.03 -5.73 6.51
CA ALA A 28 -10.16 -4.38 5.99
C ALA A 28 -9.04 -4.06 4.97
N VAL A 29 -9.26 -3.01 4.18
CA VAL A 29 -8.28 -2.33 3.34
C VAL A 29 -8.02 -0.94 3.90
N TYR A 30 -6.76 -0.64 4.20
CA TYR A 30 -6.35 0.70 4.62
C TYR A 30 -5.73 1.46 3.46
N VAL A 31 -6.34 2.58 3.07
CA VAL A 31 -5.90 3.41 1.93
C VAL A 31 -5.10 4.62 2.37
N SER A 32 -4.18 5.06 1.52
CA SER A 32 -3.28 6.19 1.75
C SER A 32 -2.85 6.82 0.42
N GLY A 33 -2.19 7.98 0.47
CA GLY A 33 -1.68 8.66 -0.71
C GLY A 33 -2.75 9.49 -1.41
N GLY A 34 -2.37 10.30 -2.42
CA GLY A 34 -3.24 11.36 -2.94
C GLY A 34 -4.59 10.92 -3.53
N GLY A 35 -4.74 9.63 -3.89
CA GLY A 35 -6.00 9.08 -4.41
C GLY A 35 -7.15 9.07 -3.40
N THR A 36 -6.85 9.06 -2.09
CA THR A 36 -7.86 9.11 -1.02
C THR A 36 -8.70 10.40 -1.05
N ARG A 37 -8.14 11.49 -1.58
CA ARG A 37 -8.82 12.78 -1.74
C ARG A 37 -9.77 12.84 -2.94
N ASN A 38 -9.86 11.79 -3.74
CA ASN A 38 -10.83 11.69 -4.83
C ASN A 38 -12.09 10.93 -4.35
N PRO A 39 -13.20 11.63 -4.03
CA PRO A 39 -14.38 11.00 -3.45
C PRO A 39 -15.02 9.98 -4.41
N VAL A 40 -15.03 10.24 -5.72
CA VAL A 40 -15.60 9.32 -6.72
C VAL A 40 -14.79 8.03 -6.83
N LEU A 41 -13.46 8.13 -6.73
CA LEU A 41 -12.58 6.95 -6.71
C LEU A 41 -12.84 6.11 -5.44
N MET A 42 -12.91 6.76 -4.27
CA MET A 42 -13.10 6.09 -2.99
C MET A 42 -14.47 5.44 -2.86
N GLU A 43 -15.53 6.11 -3.31
CA GLU A 43 -16.89 5.55 -3.35
C GLU A 43 -16.95 4.30 -4.21
N ARG A 44 -16.46 4.38 -5.46
CA ARG A 44 -16.49 3.26 -6.40
C ARG A 44 -15.60 2.09 -5.96
N LEU A 45 -14.44 2.37 -5.37
CA LEU A 45 -13.56 1.34 -4.84
C LEU A 45 -14.21 0.62 -3.65
N THR A 46 -14.83 1.37 -2.74
CA THR A 46 -15.55 0.81 -1.58
C THR A 46 -16.70 -0.09 -2.03
N ALA A 47 -17.49 0.37 -3.00
CA ALA A 47 -18.57 -0.43 -3.57
C ALA A 47 -18.06 -1.70 -4.26
N ARG A 48 -16.94 -1.62 -4.99
CA ARG A 48 -16.38 -2.74 -5.76
C ARG A 48 -15.72 -3.81 -4.88
N LEU A 49 -15.22 -3.43 -3.71
CA LEU A 49 -14.58 -4.34 -2.74
C LEU A 49 -15.55 -4.87 -1.69
N ALA A 50 -16.79 -4.37 -1.61
CA ALA A 50 -17.78 -4.84 -0.65
C ALA A 50 -17.94 -6.38 -0.73
N PRO A 51 -18.06 -7.08 0.43
CA PRO A 51 -18.25 -6.53 1.77
C PRO A 51 -16.96 -6.14 2.52
N LEU A 52 -15.78 -6.19 1.88
CA LEU A 52 -14.50 -5.86 2.53
C LEU A 52 -14.43 -4.34 2.83
N PRO A 53 -14.32 -3.92 4.11
CA PRO A 53 -14.27 -2.51 4.48
C PRO A 53 -13.05 -1.79 3.92
N VAL A 54 -13.24 -0.60 3.36
CA VAL A 54 -12.17 0.30 2.94
C VAL A 54 -12.11 1.49 3.92
N ARG A 55 -10.95 1.73 4.53
CA ARG A 55 -10.76 2.73 5.59
C ARG A 55 -9.54 3.61 5.30
N PRO A 56 -9.52 4.89 5.69
CA PRO A 56 -8.30 5.69 5.62
C PRO A 56 -7.26 5.17 6.61
N LEU A 57 -5.97 5.26 6.25
CA LEU A 57 -4.87 4.84 7.12
C LEU A 57 -4.82 5.62 8.44
N ASP A 58 -5.28 6.88 8.44
CA ASP A 58 -5.29 7.79 9.58
C ASP A 58 -5.97 7.21 10.82
N VAL A 59 -6.93 6.29 10.65
CA VAL A 59 -7.59 5.60 11.78
C VAL A 59 -6.63 4.70 12.59
N LEU A 60 -5.45 4.40 12.05
CA LEU A 60 -4.37 3.67 12.71
C LEU A 60 -3.34 4.60 13.37
N GLY A 61 -3.58 5.92 13.38
CA GLY A 61 -2.68 6.91 13.98
C GLY A 61 -1.50 7.33 13.10
N LEU A 62 -1.46 6.91 11.82
CA LEU A 62 -0.45 7.32 10.85
C LEU A 62 -1.09 8.22 9.78
N PRO A 63 -0.76 9.53 9.73
CA PRO A 63 -1.32 10.43 8.73
C PRO A 63 -1.03 9.96 7.29
N GLU A 64 -2.03 9.98 6.42
CA GLU A 64 -1.94 9.47 5.04
C GLU A 64 -0.78 10.07 4.24
N GLY A 65 -0.53 11.37 4.41
CA GLY A 65 0.52 12.10 3.71
C GLY A 65 1.92 11.88 4.28
N ALA A 66 2.02 11.36 5.50
CA ALA A 66 3.28 11.10 6.17
C ALA A 66 3.81 9.67 5.92
N LYS A 67 2.93 8.73 5.52
CA LYS A 67 3.27 7.29 5.41
C LYS A 67 4.57 7.06 4.63
N GLU A 68 4.69 7.65 3.44
CA GLU A 68 5.87 7.42 2.58
C GLU A 68 7.14 8.03 3.18
N ALA A 69 7.07 9.23 3.76
CA ALA A 69 8.19 9.86 4.44
C ALA A 69 8.66 9.05 5.66
N VAL A 70 7.71 8.53 6.46
CA VAL A 70 7.99 7.63 7.57
C VAL A 70 8.62 6.33 7.08
N CYS A 71 8.14 5.75 5.98
CA CYS A 71 8.78 4.57 5.38
C CYS A 71 10.24 4.83 4.99
N PHE A 72 10.57 5.99 4.41
CA PHE A 72 11.96 6.34 4.11
C PHE A 72 12.81 6.53 5.37
N ALA A 73 12.27 7.16 6.41
CA ALA A 73 12.94 7.30 7.69
C ALA A 73 13.24 5.92 8.32
N LEU A 74 12.29 4.98 8.26
CA LEU A 74 12.48 3.60 8.69
C LEU A 74 13.57 2.91 7.86
N LEU A 75 13.57 3.05 6.53
CA LEU A 75 14.62 2.48 5.67
C LEU A 75 16.02 3.04 6.00
N ALA A 76 16.12 4.33 6.34
CA ALA A 76 17.37 4.93 6.81
C ALA A 76 17.81 4.35 8.17
N ASN A 77 16.88 4.16 9.12
CA ASN A 77 17.17 3.50 10.38
C ASN A 77 17.68 2.07 10.18
N GLU A 78 17.03 1.29 9.31
CA GLU A 78 17.45 -0.08 9.00
C GLU A 78 18.83 -0.11 8.31
N HIS A 79 19.14 0.89 7.47
CA HIS A 79 20.48 1.03 6.89
C HIS A 79 21.55 1.23 7.98
N LEU A 80 21.33 2.18 8.90
CA LEU A 80 22.25 2.47 10.00
C LEU A 80 22.40 1.26 10.94
N SER A 81 21.31 0.55 11.20
CA SER A 81 21.27 -0.66 12.04
C SER A 81 21.80 -1.91 11.32
N ARG A 82 22.15 -1.81 10.04
CA ARG A 82 22.58 -2.92 9.16
C ARG A 82 21.53 -4.05 9.05
N THR A 83 20.26 -3.73 9.24
CA THR A 83 19.16 -4.68 9.07
C THR A 83 18.72 -4.71 7.61
N PRO A 84 18.61 -5.91 6.98
CA PRO A 84 18.02 -6.03 5.65
C PRO A 84 16.55 -5.61 5.63
N ALA A 85 16.20 -4.66 4.76
CA ALA A 85 14.86 -4.07 4.69
C ALA A 85 14.08 -4.42 3.41
N ASN A 86 14.68 -5.14 2.46
CA ASN A 86 13.94 -5.63 1.30
C ASN A 86 13.10 -6.87 1.65
N VAL A 87 12.01 -7.05 0.92
CA VAL A 87 11.15 -8.24 1.02
C VAL A 87 11.32 -9.07 -0.26
N PRO A 88 12.14 -10.15 -0.27
CA PRO A 88 12.38 -10.97 -1.45
C PRO A 88 11.11 -11.50 -2.13
N SER A 89 10.11 -11.92 -1.36
CA SER A 89 8.83 -12.40 -1.90
C SER A 89 8.02 -11.32 -2.62
N ALA A 90 8.26 -10.03 -2.32
CA ALA A 90 7.62 -8.91 -3.00
C ALA A 90 8.48 -8.33 -4.14
N THR A 91 9.80 -8.38 -4.01
CA THR A 91 10.76 -7.72 -4.94
C THR A 91 11.38 -8.67 -5.97
N GLY A 92 11.29 -9.99 -5.78
CA GLY A 92 11.96 -10.99 -6.61
C GLY A 92 13.48 -11.12 -6.35
N ALA A 93 14.01 -10.42 -5.34
CA ALA A 93 15.43 -10.50 -4.99
C ALA A 93 15.84 -11.92 -4.53
N LYS A 94 17.03 -12.38 -4.90
CA LYS A 94 17.55 -13.71 -4.52
C LYS A 94 17.86 -13.86 -3.02
N ARG A 95 18.07 -12.75 -2.32
CA ARG A 95 18.42 -12.73 -0.89
C ARG A 95 17.99 -11.42 -0.23
N ARG A 96 17.94 -11.44 1.10
CA ARG A 96 17.79 -10.23 1.91
C ARG A 96 19.07 -9.38 1.87
N VAL A 97 18.94 -8.08 1.70
CA VAL A 97 20.03 -7.10 1.64
C VAL A 97 19.67 -5.81 2.39
N VAL A 98 20.69 -5.15 2.93
CA VAL A 98 20.57 -3.78 3.46
C VAL A 98 20.34 -2.83 2.30
N LEU A 99 19.32 -1.99 2.40
CA LEU A 99 18.96 -1.00 1.37
C LEU A 99 19.64 0.34 1.65
N GLY A 100 19.79 1.18 0.62
CA GLY A 100 20.31 2.55 0.75
C GLY A 100 21.84 2.67 0.64
N LYS A 101 22.30 3.92 0.59
CA LYS A 101 23.72 4.32 0.60
C LYS A 101 23.88 5.53 1.53
N LEU A 102 24.83 5.46 2.46
CA LEU A 102 25.20 6.59 3.30
C LEU A 102 26.11 7.55 2.54
N THR A 103 25.72 8.82 2.47
CA THR A 103 26.56 9.92 1.98
C THR A 103 26.89 10.81 3.18
N PRO A 104 28.16 10.81 3.64
CA PRO A 104 28.62 11.64 4.77
C PRO A 104 28.55 13.14 4.49
#